data_AF-A0A2W2LYS9-F1
#
_entry.id   AF-A0A2W2LYS9-F1
#
_cell.length_a   1.000
_cell.length_b   1.000
_cell.length_c   1.000
_cell.angle_alpha   90.00
_cell.angle_beta   90.00
_cell.angle_gamma   90.00
#
_symmetry.space_group_name_H-M   'P 1'
#
loop_
_entity.id
_entity.type
_entity.pdbx_description
1 polymer ?
#
loop_
_entity_poly.entity_id
_entity_poly.type
_entity_poly.pdbx_seq_one_letter_code
_entity_poly.pdbx_strand_id
1 'polypeptide(L)'
;MTSGYLGPEGDPFSEFFARFFGGPRPGPRQVDIGRLLSQPARELVKGAAQYAADHGSRDLDTEHLLRAALATEPTRSLLSRAGADPDSLATQIDERSGPVQRPG
;
A
#
# COMPACT_ATOMS: atom_id res chain seq x y z
N MET A 1 -1.54 -38.60 45.92
CA MET A 1 -2.46 -37.56 46.41
C MET A 1 -2.29 -36.34 45.50
N THR A 2 -3.31 -36.09 44.67
CA THR A 2 -3.77 -34.84 44.02
C THR A 2 -2.71 -33.75 43.75
N SER A 3 -2.24 -33.58 42.51
CA SER A 3 -2.83 -32.71 41.47
C SER A 3 -2.94 -31.24 41.90
N GLY A 4 -1.88 -30.48 41.65
CA GLY A 4 -1.91 -29.01 41.66
C GLY A 4 -2.09 -28.51 40.23
N TYR A 5 -3.34 -28.39 39.84
CA TYR A 5 -3.77 -27.70 38.62
C TYR A 5 -3.46 -26.19 38.79
N LEU A 6 -2.51 -25.65 38.02
CA LEU A 6 -2.48 -24.21 37.72
C LEU A 6 -2.78 -24.03 36.24
N GLY A 7 -3.97 -23.47 35.99
CA GLY A 7 -4.39 -22.95 34.70
C GLY A 7 -3.61 -21.69 34.29
N PRO A 8 -4.05 -21.04 33.20
CA PRO A 8 -3.20 -20.28 32.29
C PRO A 8 -2.93 -18.86 32.79
N GLU A 9 -2.03 -18.71 33.74
CA GLU A 9 -1.40 -17.42 34.04
C GLU A 9 0.10 -17.58 33.81
N GLY A 10 0.60 -16.91 32.77
CA GLY A 10 1.91 -17.15 32.17
C GLY A 10 3.04 -17.27 33.19
N ASP A 11 3.80 -18.36 33.09
CA ASP A 11 4.98 -18.60 33.90
C ASP A 11 5.95 -17.39 33.81
N PRO A 12 6.28 -16.73 34.94
CA PRO A 12 7.13 -15.54 34.96
C PRO A 12 8.54 -15.83 34.45
N PHE A 13 8.99 -17.08 34.52
CA PHE A 13 10.24 -17.51 33.89
C PHE A 13 10.10 -17.46 32.36
N SER A 14 9.05 -18.06 31.80
CA SER A 14 8.76 -18.00 30.36
C SER A 14 8.60 -16.57 29.81
N GLU A 15 8.01 -15.63 30.56
CA GLU A 15 7.95 -14.19 30.22
C GLU A 15 9.35 -13.56 30.13
N PHE A 16 10.26 -13.91 31.04
CA PHE A 16 11.66 -13.46 31.01
C PHE A 16 12.39 -13.97 29.76
N PHE A 17 12.22 -15.24 29.37
CA PHE A 17 12.79 -15.79 28.13
C PHE A 17 12.21 -15.14 26.88
N ALA A 18 10.90 -14.89 26.85
CA ALA A 18 10.26 -14.19 25.74
C ALA A 18 10.77 -12.74 25.60
N ARG A 19 11.04 -12.05 26.71
CA ARG A 19 11.63 -10.71 26.69
C ARG A 19 13.10 -10.71 26.27
N PHE A 20 13.88 -11.70 26.71
CA PHE A 20 15.33 -11.74 26.49
C PHE A 20 15.72 -12.30 25.11
N PHE A 21 15.04 -13.34 24.64
CA PHE A 21 15.33 -13.98 23.34
C PHE A 21 14.47 -13.45 22.18
N GLY A 22 13.59 -12.49 22.46
CA GLY A 22 12.65 -11.95 21.49
C GLY A 22 11.63 -13.01 21.11
N GLY A 23 10.56 -13.10 21.89
CA GLY A 23 9.38 -13.91 21.58
C GLY A 23 8.86 -13.62 20.16
N PRO A 24 8.03 -14.51 19.59
CA PRO A 24 7.66 -14.48 18.18
C PRO A 24 7.30 -13.06 17.76
N ARG A 25 8.19 -12.45 16.97
CA ARG A 25 7.94 -11.11 16.45
C ARG A 25 6.63 -11.20 15.68
N PRO A 26 5.63 -10.35 15.98
CA PRO A 26 4.41 -10.35 15.19
C PRO A 26 4.83 -10.25 13.73
N GLY A 27 4.39 -11.21 12.92
CA GLY A 27 4.63 -11.20 11.48
C GLY A 27 4.13 -9.88 10.88
N PRO A 28 4.60 -9.52 9.68
CA PRO A 28 4.21 -8.27 9.03
C PRO A 28 2.69 -8.11 9.08
N ARG A 29 2.22 -7.06 9.76
CA ARG A 29 0.79 -6.76 9.89
C ARG A 29 0.29 -6.26 8.54
N GLN A 30 -0.51 -7.06 7.86
CA GLN A 30 -1.25 -6.61 6.68
C GLN A 30 -2.33 -5.64 7.14
N VAL A 31 -2.10 -4.36 6.89
CA VAL A 31 -3.11 -3.32 7.12
C VAL A 31 -4.00 -3.28 5.89
N ASP A 32 -5.31 -3.46 6.08
CA ASP A 32 -6.30 -3.20 5.03
C ASP A 32 -6.43 -1.69 4.84
N ILE A 33 -5.48 -1.12 4.08
CA ILE A 33 -5.42 0.31 3.76
C ILE A 33 -6.69 0.74 3.01
N GLY A 34 -7.31 -0.17 2.25
CA GLY A 34 -8.55 0.10 1.52
C GLY A 34 -9.67 0.61 2.43
N ARG A 35 -9.75 0.11 3.67
CA ARG A 35 -10.73 0.60 4.66
C ARG A 35 -10.49 2.04 5.11
N LEU A 36 -9.24 2.52 5.06
CA LEU A 36 -8.87 3.87 5.45
C LEU A 36 -9.09 4.89 4.33
N LEU A 37 -9.20 4.43 3.08
CA LEU A 37 -9.43 5.29 1.93
C LEU A 37 -10.88 5.78 1.87
N SER A 38 -11.05 7.08 1.63
CA SER A 38 -12.32 7.66 1.22
C SER A 38 -12.78 7.05 -0.11
N GLN A 39 -14.07 7.18 -0.44
CA GLN A 39 -14.58 6.67 -1.72
C GLN A 39 -13.82 7.24 -2.94
N PRO A 40 -13.57 8.56 -3.06
CA PRO A 40 -12.78 9.10 -4.17
C PRO A 40 -11.36 8.53 -4.23
N ALA A 41 -10.73 8.30 -3.08
CA ALA A 41 -9.40 7.71 -3.04
C ALA A 41 -9.41 6.24 -3.51
N ARG A 42 -10.45 5.46 -3.18
CA ARG A 42 -10.63 4.10 -3.70
C ARG A 42 -10.86 4.08 -5.21
N GLU A 43 -11.62 5.02 -5.73
CA GLU A 43 -11.86 5.17 -7.18
C GLU A 43 -10.57 5.53 -7.92
N LEU A 44 -9.76 6.44 -7.37
CA LEU A 44 -8.44 6.77 -7.91
C LEU A 44 -7.51 5.55 -7.93
N VAL A 45 -7.42 4.79 -6.83
CA VAL A 45 -6.60 3.57 -6.75
C VAL A 45 -7.08 2.52 -7.75
N LYS A 46 -8.40 2.38 -7.94
CA LYS A 46 -8.97 1.48 -8.95
C LYS A 46 -8.55 1.88 -10.37
N GLY A 47 -8.62 3.18 -10.69
CA GLY A 47 -8.17 3.70 -11.98
C GLY A 47 -6.68 3.48 -12.22
N ALA A 48 -5.86 3.67 -11.19
CA ALA A 48 -4.43 3.43 -11.24
C ALA A 48 -4.08 1.95 -11.46
N ALA A 49 -4.77 1.04 -10.76
CA ALA A 49 -4.58 -0.40 -10.92
C ALA A 49 -5.00 -0.88 -12.32
N GLN A 50 -6.08 -0.32 -12.87
CA GLN A 50 -6.48 -0.60 -14.24
C GLN A 50 -5.43 -0.09 -15.24
N TYR A 51 -4.96 1.15 -15.07
CA TYR A 51 -3.90 1.70 -15.92
C TYR A 51 -2.63 0.83 -15.87
N ALA A 52 -2.20 0.40 -14.68
CA ALA A 52 -1.06 -0.50 -14.51
C ALA A 52 -1.22 -1.81 -15.30
N ALA A 53 -2.39 -2.46 -15.18
CA ALA A 53 -2.69 -3.69 -15.89
C ALA A 53 -2.70 -3.51 -17.41
N ASP A 54 -3.33 -2.43 -17.89
CA ASP A 54 -3.42 -2.09 -19.32
C ASP A 54 -2.03 -1.82 -19.93
N HIS A 55 -1.07 -1.37 -19.12
CA HIS A 55 0.32 -1.08 -19.54
C HIS A 55 1.31 -2.20 -19.18
N GLY A 56 0.82 -3.36 -18.75
CA GLY A 56 1.62 -4.57 -18.54
C GLY A 56 2.35 -4.65 -17.20
N SER A 57 2.06 -3.75 -16.25
CA SER A 57 2.56 -3.86 -14.88
C SER A 57 1.71 -4.84 -14.07
N ARG A 58 2.39 -5.65 -13.24
CA ARG A 58 1.75 -6.55 -12.27
C ARG A 58 1.49 -5.88 -10.93
N ASP A 59 2.27 -4.84 -10.63
CA ASP A 59 2.28 -4.16 -9.35
C ASP A 59 1.80 -2.71 -9.53
N LEU A 60 1.14 -2.20 -8.49
CA LEU A 60 0.68 -0.82 -8.45
C LEU A 60 1.78 0.08 -7.90
N ASP A 61 2.58 0.64 -8.80
CA ASP A 61 3.60 1.65 -8.46
C ASP A 61 3.06 3.09 -8.45
N THR A 62 3.85 3.99 -7.84
CA THR A 62 3.56 5.42 -7.69
C THR A 62 3.20 6.11 -9.00
N GLU A 63 3.87 5.75 -10.09
CA GLU A 63 3.63 6.33 -11.41
C GLU A 63 2.19 6.10 -11.92
N HIS A 64 1.63 4.91 -11.67
CA HIS A 64 0.25 4.60 -12.02
C HIS A 64 -0.74 5.42 -11.20
N LEU A 65 -0.45 5.64 -9.90
CA LEU A 65 -1.25 6.50 -9.03
C LEU A 65 -1.23 7.95 -9.51
N LEU A 66 -0.05 8.47 -9.84
CA LEU A 66 0.11 9.82 -10.38
C LEU A 66 -0.64 9.94 -11.71
N ARG A 67 -0.52 8.94 -12.59
CA ARG A 67 -1.19 8.93 -13.88
C ARG A 67 -2.71 8.97 -13.77
N ALA A 68 -3.28 8.19 -12.85
CA ALA A 68 -4.71 8.21 -12.56
C ALA A 68 -5.14 9.55 -11.94
N ALA A 69 -4.32 10.12 -11.05
CA ALA A 69 -4.60 11.42 -10.42
C ALA A 69 -4.71 12.56 -11.45
N LEU A 70 -3.90 12.54 -12.52
CA LEU A 70 -3.95 13.52 -13.62
C LEU A 70 -5.24 13.45 -14.45
N ALA A 71 -5.95 12.33 -14.41
CA ALA A 71 -7.23 12.11 -15.09
C ALA A 71 -8.45 12.27 -14.16
N THR A 72 -8.22 12.44 -12.85
CA THR A 72 -9.29 12.41 -11.83
C THR A 72 -9.60 13.81 -11.30
N GLU A 73 -10.88 14.14 -11.17
CA GLU A 73 -11.32 15.38 -10.50
C GLU A 73 -11.37 15.22 -8.96
N PRO A 74 -11.09 16.26 -8.17
CA PRO A 74 -10.79 17.65 -8.57
C PRO A 74 -9.31 17.91 -8.89
N THR A 75 -8.45 16.89 -8.80
CA THR A 75 -7.00 17.00 -8.93
C THR A 75 -6.58 17.60 -10.27
N ARG A 76 -7.17 17.13 -11.37
CA ARG A 76 -6.92 17.66 -12.72
C ARG A 76 -7.22 19.17 -12.81
N SER A 77 -8.39 19.60 -12.31
CA SER A 77 -8.76 21.02 -12.29
C SER A 77 -7.88 21.87 -11.37
N LEU A 78 -7.37 21.31 -10.27
CA LEU A 78 -6.44 22.03 -9.38
C LEU A 78 -5.07 22.23 -10.05
N LEU A 79 -4.54 21.21 -10.71
CA LEU A 79 -3.28 21.29 -11.45
C LEU A 79 -3.37 22.30 -12.60
N SER A 80 -4.45 22.27 -13.36
CA SER A 80 -4.69 23.22 -14.46
C SER A 80 -4.74 24.67 -13.95
N ARG A 81 -5.42 24.91 -12.82
CA ARG A 81 -5.48 26.24 -12.18
C ARG A 81 -4.13 26.68 -11.60
N ALA A 82 -3.28 25.75 -11.22
CA ALA A 82 -1.91 26.03 -10.78
C ALA A 82 -0.95 26.29 -11.95
N GLY A 83 -1.42 26.23 -13.20
CA GLY A 83 -0.60 26.48 -14.39
C GLY A 83 0.15 25.25 -14.91
N ALA A 84 -0.09 24.08 -14.34
CA ALA A 84 0.41 22.82 -14.90
C ALA A 84 -0.51 22.36 -16.04
N ASP A 85 0.06 21.64 -17.01
CA ASP A 85 -0.70 20.92 -18.04
C ASP A 85 -0.79 19.43 -17.66
N PRO A 86 -1.96 18.95 -17.20
CA PRO A 86 -2.11 17.54 -16.80
C PRO A 86 -1.86 16.55 -17.93
N ASP A 87 -2.11 16.92 -19.18
CA ASP A 87 -1.95 16.02 -20.33
C ASP A 87 -0.46 15.90 -20.71
N SER A 88 0.28 17.00 -20.64
CA SER A 88 1.75 16.98 -20.75
C SER A 88 2.40 16.16 -19.63
N LEU A 89 1.94 16.32 -18.38
CA LEU A 89 2.43 15.51 -17.26
C LEU A 89 2.10 14.03 -17.42
N ALA A 90 0.92 13.70 -17.94
CA ALA A 90 0.52 12.33 -18.20
C ALA A 90 1.45 11.69 -19.26
N THR A 91 1.70 12.40 -20.35
CA THR A 91 2.62 11.96 -21.40
C THR A 91 4.03 11.69 -20.84
N GLN A 92 4.54 12.57 -19.98
CA GLN A 92 5.85 12.40 -19.35
C GLN A 92 5.91 11.18 -18.42
N ILE A 93 4.80 10.83 -17.75
CA ILE A 93 4.71 9.60 -16.97
C ILE A 93 4.71 8.41 -17.92
N ASP A 94 3.86 8.42 -18.94
CA ASP A 94 3.70 7.32 -19.91
C ASP A 94 5.05 7.00 -20.61
N GLU A 95 5.88 8.01 -20.89
CA GLU A 95 7.24 7.85 -21.44
C GLU A 95 8.23 7.21 -20.46
N ARG A 96 8.10 7.48 -19.15
CA ARG A 96 9.02 6.98 -18.12
C ARG A 96 8.63 5.61 -17.58
N SER A 97 7.34 5.32 -17.58
CA SER A 97 6.74 4.07 -17.09
C SER A 97 6.77 2.93 -18.11
N GLY A 98 7.70 2.97 -19.09
CA GLY A 98 7.95 1.87 -20.04
C GLY A 98 8.13 0.51 -19.33
N PRO A 99 8.00 -0.62 -20.07
CA PRO A 99 7.69 -1.93 -19.50
C PRO A 99 8.62 -2.30 -18.33
N VAL A 100 7.99 -2.73 -17.23
CA VAL A 100 8.60 -2.98 -15.91
C VAL A 100 9.96 -3.69 -16.03
N GLN A 101 11.01 -3.01 -15.55
CA GLN A 101 12.31 -3.64 -15.28
C GLN A 101 12.13 -4.67 -14.16
N ARG A 102 12.27 -5.96 -14.50
CA ARG A 102 12.20 -7.05 -13.51
C ARG A 102 13.39 -6.93 -12.55
N PRO A 103 13.17 -6.92 -11.22
CA PRO A 103 14.26 -7.28 -10.30
C PRO A 103 14.56 -8.77 -10.49
N GLY A 104 15.84 -9.07 -10.74
CA GLY A 104 16.36 -10.45 -10.88
C GLY A 104 16.53 -11.15 -9.54
#